data_AF-A0A536VEE3-F1
#
_entry.id   AF-A0A536VEE3-F1
#
_cell.length_a   1.000
_cell.length_b   1.000
_cell.length_c   1.000
_cell.angle_alpha   90.00
_cell.angle_beta   90.00
_cell.angle_gamma   90.00
#
_symmetry.space_group_name_H-M   'P 1'
#
loop_
_entity.id
_entity.type
_entity.pdbx_description
1 polymer ?
#
loop_
_entity_poly.entity_id
_entity_poly.type
_entity_poly.pdbx_seq_one_letter_code
_entity_poly.pdbx_strand_id
1 'polypeptide(L)'
;MAVTVETLEKLERRITLTLAADTISSEVESRLKRLSRTVKADGFRPGKVPMSVVAQRYGYSVQYEVMNDKVGQAFAEATTEAKLRVAGPPKITEKEGAGEGKLAFDATFEIYPEVKLGDLSTAEVERVSTEVTDAAIDKTLDILRKQRRTFAQRPASEGAAEGDRVTIDFEGKIDGVPFDGGKAEGFQFMIGEGQ
;
A
#
# COMPACT_ATOMS: atom_id res chain seq x y z
N MET A 1 -8.84 14.34 -31.91
CA MET A 1 -8.52 15.43 -30.97
C MET A 1 -7.08 15.82 -31.23
N ALA A 2 -6.72 17.11 -31.27
CA ALA A 2 -5.32 17.49 -31.37
C ALA A 2 -4.71 17.39 -29.96
N VAL A 3 -3.97 16.32 -29.68
CA VAL A 3 -3.33 16.10 -28.38
C VAL A 3 -2.01 16.89 -28.37
N THR A 4 -2.02 18.05 -27.73
CA THR A 4 -0.80 18.83 -27.49
C THR A 4 -0.18 18.39 -26.17
N VAL A 5 0.92 17.63 -26.24
CA VAL A 5 1.71 17.23 -25.07
C VAL A 5 2.81 18.26 -24.85
N GLU A 6 2.72 18.97 -23.73
CA GLU A 6 3.76 19.89 -23.26
C GLU A 6 4.71 19.16 -22.30
N THR A 7 6.01 19.33 -22.53
CA THR A 7 7.04 18.85 -21.61
C THR A 7 7.32 19.93 -20.58
N LEU A 8 7.09 19.62 -19.31
CA LEU A 8 7.44 20.48 -18.18
C LEU A 8 8.85 20.10 -17.68
N GLU A 9 9.09 20.15 -16.37
CA GLU A 9 10.37 19.82 -15.77
C GLU A 9 10.52 18.31 -15.52
N LYS A 10 11.73 17.79 -15.74
CA LYS A 10 12.10 16.38 -15.45
C LYS A 10 11.16 15.38 -16.14
N LEU A 11 10.32 14.71 -15.36
CA LEU A 11 9.39 13.66 -15.78
C LEU A 11 7.94 14.18 -15.88
N GLU A 12 7.72 15.44 -15.54
CA GLU A 12 6.38 16.04 -15.55
C GLU A 12 5.99 16.42 -16.98
N ARG A 13 4.76 16.10 -17.34
CA ARG A 13 4.14 16.36 -18.63
C ARG A 13 2.77 16.98 -18.39
N ARG A 14 2.35 17.85 -19.32
CA ARG A 14 1.01 18.44 -19.32
C ARG A 14 0.34 18.17 -20.65
N ILE A 15 -0.92 17.77 -20.61
CA ILE A 15 -1.77 17.65 -21.79
C ILE A 15 -2.98 18.56 -21.58
N THR A 16 -3.22 19.46 -22.54
CA THR A 16 -4.47 20.22 -22.60
C THR A 16 -5.50 19.41 -23.37
N LEU A 17 -6.56 19.00 -22.69
CA LEU A 17 -7.71 18.29 -23.24
C LEU A 17 -8.83 19.29 -23.51
N THR A 18 -9.44 19.21 -24.70
CA THR A 18 -10.61 20.02 -25.03
C THR A 18 -11.79 19.12 -25.31
N LEU A 19 -12.87 19.28 -24.56
CA LEU A 19 -14.12 18.55 -24.69
C LEU A 19 -15.22 19.46 -25.24
N ALA A 20 -16.10 18.93 -26.08
CA ALA A 20 -17.26 19.67 -26.56
C ALA A 20 -18.36 19.67 -25.49
N ALA A 21 -18.92 20.85 -25.18
CA ALA A 21 -19.98 20.99 -24.16
C ALA A 21 -21.23 20.17 -24.52
N ASP A 22 -21.52 20.00 -25.81
CA ASP A 22 -22.64 19.19 -26.30
C ASP A 22 -22.48 17.72 -25.92
N THR A 23 -21.27 17.18 -26.00
CA THR A 23 -20.99 15.78 -25.64
C THR A 23 -21.24 15.53 -24.15
N ILE A 24 -20.85 16.48 -23.30
CA ILE A 24 -21.09 16.42 -21.85
C ILE A 24 -22.58 16.55 -21.57
N SER A 25 -23.25 17.53 -22.18
CA SER A 25 -24.69 17.77 -21.98
C SER A 25 -25.53 16.56 -22.38
N SER A 26 -25.21 15.91 -23.50
CA SER A 26 -25.90 14.71 -23.96
C SER A 26 -25.73 13.50 -23.01
N GLU A 27 -24.53 13.33 -22.43
CA GLU A 27 -24.27 12.28 -21.47
C GLU A 27 -24.94 12.57 -20.11
N VAL A 28 -24.95 13.83 -19.68
CA VAL A 28 -25.68 14.27 -18.48
C VAL A 28 -27.17 13.97 -18.62
N GLU A 29 -27.79 14.30 -19.76
CA GLU A 29 -29.19 13.99 -20.00
C GLU A 29 -29.47 12.48 -19.96
N SER A 30 -28.59 11.68 -20.59
CA SER A 30 -28.64 10.22 -20.56
C SER A 30 -28.59 9.66 -19.13
N ARG A 31 -27.67 10.17 -18.31
CA ARG A 31 -27.50 9.76 -16.90
C ARG A 31 -28.69 10.18 -16.05
N LEU A 32 -29.18 11.41 -16.19
CA LEU A 32 -30.37 11.89 -15.49
C LEU A 32 -31.62 11.09 -15.87
N LYS A 33 -31.75 10.67 -17.14
CA LYS A 33 -32.85 9.82 -17.61
C LYS A 33 -32.80 8.40 -17.05
N ARG A 34 -31.59 7.87 -16.81
CA ARG A 34 -31.43 6.59 -16.08
C ARG A 34 -31.77 6.76 -14.61
N LEU A 35 -31.30 7.84 -14.00
CA LEU A 35 -31.51 8.16 -12.59
C LEU A 35 -33.01 8.37 -12.27
N SER A 36 -33.76 9.03 -13.15
CA SER A 36 -35.20 9.27 -12.97
C SER A 36 -36.04 7.99 -12.90
N ARG A 37 -35.55 6.87 -13.43
CA ARG A 37 -36.20 5.55 -13.32
C ARG A 37 -36.07 4.93 -11.93
N THR A 38 -35.03 5.30 -11.18
CA THR A 38 -34.64 4.64 -9.92
C THR A 38 -34.85 5.54 -8.70
N VAL A 39 -34.85 6.86 -8.89
CA VAL A 39 -34.99 7.84 -7.80
C VAL A 39 -36.39 7.82 -7.20
N LYS A 40 -36.42 7.87 -5.86
CA LYS A 40 -37.60 8.18 -5.07
C LYS A 40 -37.57 9.67 -4.74
N ALA A 41 -38.63 10.38 -5.09
CA ALA A 41 -38.82 11.79 -4.75
C ALA A 41 -40.16 11.96 -4.05
N ASP A 42 -40.21 12.83 -3.05
CA ASP A 42 -41.41 13.08 -2.24
C ASP A 42 -42.54 13.59 -3.15
N GLY A 43 -43.71 12.95 -3.07
CA GLY A 43 -44.87 13.27 -3.91
C GLY A 43 -44.92 12.58 -5.29
N PHE A 44 -43.88 11.83 -5.70
CA PHE A 44 -43.86 11.13 -6.99
C PHE A 44 -43.66 9.63 -6.84
N ARG A 45 -44.42 8.84 -7.61
CA ARG A 45 -44.20 7.39 -7.69
C ARG A 45 -42.81 7.10 -8.29
N PRO A 46 -42.04 6.15 -7.74
CA PRO A 46 -40.73 5.77 -8.28
C PRO A 46 -40.80 5.52 -9.79
N GLY A 47 -39.89 6.13 -10.55
CA GLY A 47 -39.85 6.05 -12.02
C GLY A 47 -40.76 7.03 -12.77
N LYS A 48 -41.55 7.86 -12.07
CA LYS A 48 -42.43 8.89 -12.65
C LYS A 48 -42.11 10.30 -12.15
N VAL A 49 -40.89 10.50 -11.63
CA VAL A 49 -40.41 11.82 -11.20
C VAL A 49 -40.11 12.67 -12.45
N PRO A 50 -40.63 13.91 -12.57
CA PRO A 50 -40.30 14.81 -13.67
C PRO A 50 -38.80 15.09 -13.75
N MET A 51 -38.27 15.19 -14.97
CA MET A 51 -36.85 15.46 -15.21
C MET A 51 -36.37 16.77 -14.57
N SER A 52 -37.22 17.79 -14.50
CA SER A 52 -36.90 19.07 -13.85
C SER A 52 -36.56 18.90 -12.36
N VAL A 53 -37.31 18.08 -11.62
CA VAL A 53 -37.10 17.82 -10.20
C VAL A 53 -35.83 17.00 -9.98
N VAL A 54 -35.57 16.02 -10.85
CA VAL A 54 -34.35 15.20 -10.80
C VAL A 54 -33.12 16.04 -11.12
N ALA A 55 -33.17 16.88 -12.16
CA ALA A 55 -32.10 17.79 -12.52
C ALA A 55 -31.82 18.83 -11.42
N GLN A 56 -32.84 19.33 -10.74
CA GLN A 56 -32.65 20.26 -9.63
C GLN A 56 -31.94 19.62 -8.43
N ARG A 57 -32.25 18.36 -8.10
CA ARG A 57 -31.62 17.66 -6.96
C ARG A 57 -30.25 17.06 -7.30
N TYR A 58 -30.08 16.51 -8.50
CA TYR A 58 -28.93 15.69 -8.87
C TYR A 58 -28.11 16.24 -10.04
N GLY A 59 -28.56 17.29 -10.71
CA GLY A 59 -27.95 17.83 -11.94
C GLY A 59 -26.48 18.17 -11.76
N TYR A 60 -26.13 18.94 -10.73
CA TYR A 60 -24.74 19.33 -10.47
C TYR A 60 -23.82 18.13 -10.17
N SER A 61 -24.30 17.18 -9.35
CA SER A 61 -23.53 15.97 -9.01
C SER A 61 -23.29 15.10 -10.24
N VAL A 62 -24.34 14.86 -11.04
CA VAL A 62 -24.25 14.07 -12.28
C VAL A 62 -23.38 14.78 -13.31
N GLN A 63 -23.48 16.09 -13.43
CA GLN A 63 -22.61 16.87 -14.32
C GLN A 63 -21.14 16.74 -13.92
N TYR A 64 -20.84 16.84 -12.63
CA TYR A 64 -19.48 16.67 -12.12
C TYR A 64 -18.93 15.25 -12.35
N GLU A 65 -19.74 14.21 -12.10
CA GLU A 65 -19.39 12.81 -12.38
C GLU A 65 -19.11 12.59 -13.86
N VAL A 66 -20.03 13.00 -14.74
CA VAL A 66 -19.90 12.87 -16.19
C VAL A 66 -18.68 13.62 -16.70
N MET A 67 -18.42 14.82 -16.18
CA MET A 67 -17.26 15.61 -16.56
C MET A 67 -15.96 14.89 -16.21
N ASN A 68 -15.82 14.40 -14.96
CA ASN A 68 -14.64 13.64 -14.54
C ASN A 68 -14.46 12.35 -15.35
N ASP A 69 -15.54 11.61 -15.61
CA ASP A 69 -15.51 10.40 -16.44
C ASP A 69 -14.99 10.70 -17.85
N LYS A 70 -15.53 11.74 -18.50
CA LYS A 70 -15.14 12.11 -19.87
C LYS A 70 -13.72 12.67 -19.95
N VAL A 71 -13.30 13.47 -18.97
CA VAL A 71 -11.92 13.96 -18.90
C VAL A 71 -10.94 12.81 -18.67
N GLY A 72 -11.29 11.86 -17.78
CA GLY A 72 -10.48 10.67 -17.53
C GLY A 72 -10.35 9.78 -18.77
N GLN A 73 -11.44 9.58 -19.51
CA GLN A 73 -11.43 8.84 -20.78
C GLN A 73 -10.56 9.54 -21.84
N ALA A 74 -10.78 10.84 -22.04
CA ALA A 74 -9.99 11.62 -23.01
C ALA A 74 -8.50 11.65 -22.65
N PHE A 75 -8.16 11.68 -21.35
CA PHE A 75 -6.79 11.57 -20.87
C PHE A 75 -6.17 10.20 -21.19
N ALA A 76 -6.88 9.12 -20.92
CA ALA A 76 -6.42 7.76 -21.20
C ALA A 76 -6.20 7.53 -22.71
N GLU A 77 -7.11 8.03 -23.55
CA GLU A 77 -6.97 7.99 -25.01
C GLU A 77 -5.75 8.80 -25.47
N ALA A 78 -5.62 10.04 -24.99
CA ALA A 78 -4.52 10.94 -25.35
C ALA A 78 -3.13 10.38 -24.97
N THR A 79 -3.01 9.82 -23.77
CA THR A 79 -1.75 9.22 -23.30
C THR A 79 -1.40 7.93 -24.05
N THR A 80 -2.40 7.14 -24.44
CA THR A 80 -2.22 5.94 -25.26
C THR A 80 -1.77 6.31 -26.67
N GLU A 81 -2.41 7.30 -27.30
CA GLU A 81 -2.05 7.81 -28.64
C GLU A 81 -0.62 8.37 -28.64
N ALA A 82 -0.24 9.10 -27.59
CA ALA A 82 1.10 9.63 -27.40
C ALA A 82 2.13 8.59 -26.91
N LYS A 83 1.72 7.32 -26.68
CA LYS A 83 2.56 6.22 -26.16
C LYS A 83 3.30 6.58 -24.86
N LEU A 84 2.67 7.37 -24.00
CA LEU A 84 3.26 7.82 -22.73
C LEU A 84 2.99 6.80 -21.63
N ARG A 85 4.04 6.41 -20.91
CA ARG A 85 3.94 5.54 -19.72
C ARG A 85 3.73 6.40 -18.48
N VAL A 86 2.48 6.67 -18.14
CA VAL A 86 2.10 7.46 -16.98
C VAL A 86 2.45 6.71 -15.68
N ALA A 87 3.11 7.40 -14.73
CA ALA A 87 3.60 6.82 -13.48
C ALA A 87 2.56 6.86 -12.33
N GLY A 88 1.58 7.76 -12.40
CA GLY A 88 0.57 7.95 -11.35
C GLY A 88 -0.68 8.68 -11.86
N PRO A 89 -1.72 8.82 -11.02
CA PRO A 89 -2.93 9.53 -11.42
C PRO A 89 -2.62 10.99 -11.78
N PRO A 90 -3.19 11.54 -12.86
CA PRO A 90 -2.96 12.93 -13.25
C PRO A 90 -3.66 13.90 -12.28
N LYS A 91 -3.06 15.08 -12.11
CA LYS A 91 -3.73 16.24 -11.54
C LYS A 91 -4.46 16.98 -12.66
N ILE A 92 -5.79 17.00 -12.59
CA ILE A 92 -6.65 17.67 -13.58
C ILE A 92 -7.09 19.02 -13.01
N THR A 93 -6.91 20.08 -13.79
CA THR A 93 -7.40 21.43 -13.48
C THR A 93 -8.17 21.98 -14.66
N GLU A 94 -9.31 22.63 -14.40
CA GLU A 94 -10.05 23.34 -15.43
C GLU A 94 -9.26 24.57 -15.92
N LYS A 95 -9.24 24.78 -17.24
CA LYS A 95 -8.54 25.88 -17.89
C LYS A 95 -9.55 26.93 -18.34
N GLU A 96 -9.42 28.15 -17.81
CA GLU A 96 -10.24 29.28 -18.21
C GLU A 96 -9.96 29.68 -19.67
N GLY A 97 -10.99 30.14 -20.39
CA GLY A 97 -10.85 30.62 -21.77
C GLY A 97 -11.04 29.56 -22.86
N ALA A 98 -11.75 28.47 -22.56
CA ALA A 98 -12.21 27.56 -23.61
C ALA A 98 -13.13 28.31 -24.61
N GLY A 99 -12.98 28.00 -25.91
CA GLY A 99 -13.81 28.60 -26.95
C GLY A 99 -15.30 28.30 -26.75
N GLU A 100 -16.17 29.10 -27.36
CA GLU A 100 -17.63 28.98 -27.23
C GLU A 100 -18.10 27.53 -27.46
N GLY A 101 -18.83 26.96 -26.50
CA GLY A 101 -19.30 25.57 -26.54
C GLY A 101 -18.26 24.49 -26.27
N LYS A 102 -17.07 24.83 -25.73
CA LYS A 102 -16.03 23.87 -25.34
C LYS A 102 -15.62 24.06 -23.89
N LEU A 103 -15.10 22.99 -23.29
CA LEU A 103 -14.47 22.99 -21.97
C LEU A 103 -13.02 22.52 -22.13
N ALA A 104 -12.08 23.23 -21.51
CA ALA A 104 -10.66 22.91 -21.58
C ALA A 104 -10.15 22.50 -20.20
N PHE A 105 -9.33 21.46 -20.16
CA PHE A 105 -8.74 20.93 -18.94
C PHE A 105 -7.24 20.71 -19.15
N ASP A 106 -6.44 21.11 -18.19
CA ASP A 106 -5.03 20.77 -18.14
C ASP A 106 -4.83 19.55 -17.23
N ALA A 107 -4.36 18.45 -17.82
CA ALA A 107 -3.97 17.24 -17.10
C ALA A 107 -2.44 17.22 -16.94
N THR A 108 -1.98 17.38 -15.71
CA THR A 108 -0.56 17.38 -15.35
C THR A 108 -0.20 16.05 -14.69
N PHE A 109 0.83 15.35 -15.18
CA PHE A 109 1.19 14.01 -14.75
C PHE A 109 2.66 13.72 -14.93
N GLU A 110 3.14 12.68 -14.26
CA GLU A 110 4.52 12.20 -14.41
C GLU A 110 4.56 10.96 -15.32
N ILE A 111 5.63 10.84 -16.09
CA ILE A 111 5.93 9.64 -16.88
C ILE A 111 7.08 8.85 -16.26
N TYR A 112 7.07 7.53 -16.47
CA TYR A 112 8.23 6.71 -16.13
C TYR A 112 9.47 7.21 -16.89
N PRO A 113 10.63 7.31 -16.20
CA PRO A 113 11.88 7.61 -16.88
C PRO A 113 12.24 6.48 -17.84
N GLU A 114 12.91 6.84 -18.93
CA GLU A 114 13.60 5.85 -19.75
C GLU A 114 14.89 5.43 -19.04
N VAL A 115 14.85 4.28 -18.38
CA VAL A 115 16.02 3.72 -17.71
C VAL A 115 16.86 2.96 -18.73
N LYS A 116 18.06 3.47 -19.01
CA LYS A 116 19.07 2.78 -19.80
C LYS A 116 19.95 2.00 -18.84
N LEU A 117 19.80 0.68 -18.83
CA LEU A 117 20.69 -0.20 -18.06
C LEU A 117 22.11 -0.06 -18.63
N GLY A 118 23.08 0.11 -17.75
CA GLY A 118 24.49 0.07 -18.11
C GLY A 118 24.95 -1.35 -18.44
N ASP A 119 26.25 -1.51 -18.65
CA ASP A 119 26.85 -2.83 -18.78
C ASP A 119 26.80 -3.56 -17.43
N LEU A 120 26.07 -4.68 -17.39
CA LEU A 120 25.93 -5.53 -16.21
C LEU A 120 26.97 -6.65 -16.16
N SER A 121 27.81 -6.79 -17.19
CA SER A 121 28.83 -7.85 -17.25
C SER A 121 29.93 -7.68 -16.19
N THR A 122 30.13 -6.46 -15.69
CA THR A 122 31.08 -6.16 -14.60
C THR A 122 30.47 -6.33 -13.21
N ALA A 123 29.20 -6.70 -13.10
CA ALA A 123 28.56 -6.89 -11.80
C ALA A 123 28.94 -8.26 -11.23
N GLU A 124 29.77 -8.26 -10.19
CA GLU A 124 30.13 -9.48 -9.46
C GLU A 124 29.13 -9.73 -8.32
N VAL A 125 28.65 -10.97 -8.22
CA VAL A 125 27.77 -11.42 -7.13
C VAL A 125 28.44 -12.58 -6.43
N GLU A 126 28.77 -12.39 -5.16
CA GLU A 126 29.30 -13.47 -4.32
C GLU A 126 28.17 -14.43 -3.93
N ARG A 127 28.29 -15.68 -4.36
CA ARG A 127 27.39 -16.75 -3.93
C ARG A 127 28.01 -17.49 -2.77
N VAL A 128 27.53 -17.21 -1.56
CA VAL A 128 27.86 -18.02 -0.38
C VAL A 128 27.11 -19.35 -0.48
N SER A 129 27.86 -20.45 -0.61
CA SER A 129 27.33 -21.81 -0.48
C SER A 129 27.89 -22.46 0.77
N THR A 130 27.01 -22.99 1.60
CA THR A 130 27.38 -23.76 2.79
C THR A 130 26.75 -25.13 2.69
N GLU A 131 27.54 -26.16 2.98
CA GLU A 131 27.05 -27.54 3.04
C GLU A 131 26.49 -27.83 4.44
N VAL A 132 25.38 -28.58 4.48
CA VAL A 132 24.86 -29.10 5.74
C VAL A 132 25.66 -30.35 6.08
N THR A 133 26.52 -30.25 7.08
CA THR A 133 27.33 -31.37 7.58
C THR A 133 26.54 -32.21 8.57
N ASP A 134 26.90 -33.49 8.71
CA ASP A 134 26.32 -34.37 9.75
C ASP A 134 26.49 -33.79 11.15
N ALA A 135 27.62 -33.13 11.43
CA ALA A 135 27.85 -32.43 12.70
C ALA A 135 26.83 -31.31 12.96
N ALA A 136 26.38 -30.58 11.93
CA ALA A 136 25.34 -29.57 12.07
C ALA A 136 23.96 -30.19 12.33
N ILE A 137 23.71 -31.37 11.75
CA ILE A 137 22.48 -32.15 11.99
C ILE A 137 22.49 -32.67 13.43
N ASP A 138 23.57 -33.32 13.87
CA ASP A 138 23.72 -33.85 15.22
C ASP A 138 23.58 -32.76 16.28
N LYS A 139 24.22 -31.60 16.07
CA LYS A 139 24.06 -30.44 16.97
C LYS A 139 22.60 -30.00 17.07
N THR A 140 21.89 -29.96 15.95
CA THR A 140 20.45 -29.62 15.94
C THR A 140 19.63 -30.66 16.69
N LEU A 141 19.91 -31.95 16.47
CA LEU A 141 19.25 -33.04 17.18
C LEU A 141 19.49 -32.97 18.69
N ASP A 142 20.70 -32.68 19.12
CA ASP A 142 21.03 -32.51 20.54
C ASP A 142 20.31 -31.33 21.17
N ILE A 143 20.18 -30.20 20.46
CA ILE A 143 19.37 -29.06 20.91
C ILE A 143 17.90 -29.49 21.10
N LEU A 144 17.33 -30.19 20.12
CA LEU A 144 15.95 -30.68 20.20
C LEU A 144 15.75 -31.67 21.36
N ARG A 145 16.72 -32.55 21.61
CA ARG A 145 16.70 -33.48 22.75
C ARG A 145 16.74 -32.73 24.08
N LYS A 146 17.62 -31.73 24.20
CA LYS A 146 17.71 -30.88 25.42
C LYS A 146 16.43 -30.10 25.67
N GLN A 147 15.75 -29.60 24.63
CA GLN A 147 14.47 -28.90 24.77
C GLN A 147 13.32 -29.82 25.23
N ARG A 148 13.38 -31.11 24.91
CA ARG A 148 12.31 -32.09 25.22
C ARG A 148 12.60 -32.98 26.44
N ARG A 149 13.63 -32.66 27.23
CA ARG A 149 13.98 -33.44 28.43
C ARG A 149 12.96 -33.25 29.54
N THR A 150 12.80 -34.28 30.37
CA THR A 150 12.07 -34.22 31.63
C THR A 150 13.06 -34.22 32.79
N PHE A 151 12.71 -33.57 33.88
CA PHE A 151 13.54 -33.50 35.08
C PHE A 151 12.95 -34.40 36.17
N ALA A 152 13.81 -35.21 36.80
CA ALA A 152 13.48 -35.94 38.02
C ALA A 152 14.11 -35.22 39.22
N GLN A 153 13.53 -35.38 40.40
CA GLN A 153 14.08 -34.79 41.62
C GLN A 153 15.40 -35.48 41.99
N ARG A 154 16.48 -34.71 42.12
CA ARG A 154 17.77 -35.20 42.62
C ARG A 154 17.67 -35.51 44.13
N PRO A 155 18.33 -36.57 44.64
CA PRO A 155 18.37 -36.86 46.08
C PRO A 155 18.96 -35.69 46.89
N ALA A 156 18.36 -35.38 48.04
CA ALA A 156 18.80 -34.27 48.90
C ALA A 156 20.20 -34.48 49.52
N SER A 157 20.71 -35.72 49.52
CA SER A 157 22.07 -36.05 49.93
C SER A 157 23.14 -35.64 48.90
N GLU A 158 22.74 -35.26 47.70
CA GLU A 158 23.62 -34.85 46.61
C GLU A 158 23.46 -33.35 46.33
N GLY A 159 24.58 -32.66 46.10
CA GLY A 159 24.56 -31.26 45.65
C GLY A 159 24.05 -31.12 44.21
N ALA A 160 23.63 -29.92 43.84
CA ALA A 160 23.29 -29.61 42.45
C ALA A 160 24.55 -29.68 41.56
N ALA A 161 24.41 -30.25 40.37
CA ALA A 161 25.52 -30.48 39.44
C ALA A 161 25.21 -29.92 38.04
N GLU A 162 26.23 -29.86 37.18
CA GLU A 162 26.05 -29.48 35.77
C GLU A 162 25.00 -30.37 35.09
N GLY A 163 24.09 -29.74 34.33
CA GLY A 163 22.97 -30.41 33.69
C GLY A 163 21.72 -30.58 34.55
N ASP A 164 21.74 -30.14 35.82
CA ASP A 164 20.53 -30.05 36.64
C ASP A 164 19.77 -28.73 36.40
N ARG A 165 18.44 -28.79 36.47
CA ARG A 165 17.60 -27.60 36.58
C ARG A 165 17.39 -27.25 38.04
N VAL A 166 17.77 -26.04 38.42
CA VAL A 166 17.49 -25.50 39.75
C VAL A 166 16.44 -24.40 39.67
N THR A 167 15.67 -24.27 40.75
CA THR A 167 14.75 -23.16 40.97
C THR A 167 15.24 -22.40 42.19
N ILE A 168 15.55 -21.13 42.05
CA ILE A 168 16.06 -20.30 43.16
C ILE A 168 15.35 -18.95 43.23
N ASP A 169 15.39 -18.38 44.42
CA ASP A 169 15.06 -16.98 44.67
C ASP A 169 16.37 -16.25 44.98
N PHE A 170 16.63 -15.12 44.32
CA PHE A 170 17.85 -14.35 44.55
C PHE A 170 17.61 -12.84 44.55
N GLU A 171 18.46 -12.14 45.29
CA GLU A 171 18.52 -10.68 45.36
C GLU A 171 20.00 -10.24 45.30
N GLY A 172 20.42 -9.76 44.14
CA GLY A 172 21.74 -9.19 43.90
C GLY A 172 21.86 -7.78 44.45
N LYS A 173 22.99 -7.51 45.12
CA LYS A 173 23.29 -6.20 45.73
C LYS A 173 24.68 -5.74 45.31
N ILE A 174 24.81 -4.46 45.00
CA ILE A 174 26.10 -3.79 44.82
C ILE A 174 26.29 -2.89 46.03
N ASP A 175 27.38 -3.08 46.79
CA ASP A 175 27.67 -2.35 48.03
C ASP A 175 26.52 -2.39 49.06
N GLY A 176 25.80 -3.51 49.12
CA GLY A 176 24.67 -3.72 50.04
C GLY A 176 23.34 -3.12 49.56
N VAL A 177 23.31 -2.42 48.42
CA VAL A 177 22.11 -1.84 47.83
C VAL A 177 21.60 -2.72 46.67
N PRO A 178 20.33 -3.14 46.66
CA PRO A 178 19.74 -3.83 45.51
C PRO A 178 19.76 -2.97 44.24
N PHE A 179 19.98 -3.59 43.09
CA PHE A 179 19.96 -2.91 41.79
C PHE A 179 18.86 -3.48 40.87
N ASP A 180 18.43 -2.67 39.91
CA ASP A 180 17.38 -3.05 38.95
C ASP A 180 17.82 -4.23 38.07
N GLY A 181 16.96 -5.24 37.95
CA GLY A 181 17.27 -6.49 37.26
C GLY A 181 18.06 -7.50 38.11
N GLY A 182 18.42 -7.16 39.35
CA GLY A 182 19.16 -8.04 40.26
C GLY A 182 18.30 -8.94 41.15
N LYS A 183 16.96 -8.85 41.12
CA LYS A 183 16.06 -9.66 41.95
C LYS A 183 15.16 -10.56 41.10
N ALA A 184 15.06 -11.83 41.46
CA ALA A 184 14.08 -12.76 40.88
C ALA A 184 13.59 -13.78 41.92
N GLU A 185 12.32 -14.20 41.77
CA GLU A 185 11.68 -15.25 42.56
C GLU A 185 11.20 -16.35 41.60
N GLY A 186 11.39 -17.62 41.95
CA GLY A 186 11.08 -18.78 41.14
C GLY A 186 11.93 -18.91 39.88
N PHE A 187 13.14 -18.33 39.86
CA PHE A 187 13.99 -18.32 38.68
C PHE A 187 14.55 -19.71 38.39
N GLN A 188 14.25 -20.23 37.20
CA GLN A 188 14.69 -21.55 36.75
C GLN A 188 15.81 -21.41 35.73
N PHE A 189 16.92 -22.09 35.99
CA PHE A 189 18.02 -22.17 35.04
C PHE A 189 18.75 -23.51 35.13
N MET A 190 19.59 -23.77 34.13
CA MET A 190 20.39 -24.97 33.99
C MET A 190 21.82 -24.70 34.40
N ILE A 191 22.36 -25.50 35.31
CA ILE A 191 23.77 -25.37 35.70
C ILE A 191 24.65 -25.80 34.53
N GLY A 192 25.59 -24.94 34.12
CA GLY A 192 26.57 -25.22 33.06
C GLY A 192 26.18 -24.75 31.65
N GLU A 193 24.99 -24.17 31.44
CA GLU A 193 24.57 -23.66 30.11
C GLU A 193 24.93 -22.18 29.87
N GLY A 194 25.55 -21.50 30.85
CA GLY A 194 26.04 -20.12 30.70
C GLY A 194 24.92 -19.07 30.58
N GLN A 195 23.79 -19.32 31.23
CA GLN A 195 22.60 -18.47 31.25
C GLN A 195 22.51 -17.62 32.51
#